data_AF-A0A8T0TF42-F1
#
_entry.id   AF-A0A8T0TF42-F1
#
_cell.length_a   1.000
_cell.length_b   1.000
_cell.length_c   1.000
_cell.angle_alpha   90.00
_cell.angle_beta   90.00
_cell.angle_gamma   90.00
#
_symmetry.space_group_name_H-M   'P 1'
#
loop_
_entity.id
_entity.type
_entity.pdbx_description
1 polymer ?
#
loop_
_entity_poly.entity_id
_entity_poly.type
_entity_poly.pdbx_seq_one_letter_code
_entity_poly.pdbx_strand_id
1 'polypeptide(L)'
;MVHECYSIEIYMQSYGYNIWPVRDKIHWEKMNGVDVQAPIYDKKVGRPARNRKKNTTELEGGTKLSKHGVMMHCSACGSSTHNKRTCHKYSDKNMTNPEGELEEYDDPNILKTLCQLDSIVQ
;
A
#
# COMPACT_ATOMS: atom_id res chain seq x y z
N MET A 1 -20.00 -30.24 -11.08
CA MET A 1 -21.34 -29.70 -10.82
C MET A 1 -21.15 -28.37 -10.10
N VAL A 2 -21.72 -27.29 -10.61
CA VAL A 2 -21.59 -25.93 -10.05
C VAL A 2 -22.75 -25.68 -9.10
N HIS A 3 -22.51 -24.98 -8.00
CA HIS A 3 -23.54 -24.65 -7.02
C HIS A 3 -24.55 -23.65 -7.59
N GLU A 4 -25.82 -23.78 -7.18
CA GLU A 4 -26.94 -22.94 -7.66
C GLU A 4 -26.72 -21.44 -7.46
N CYS A 5 -25.94 -21.04 -6.44
CA CYS A 5 -25.61 -19.64 -6.17
C CYS A 5 -24.82 -18.94 -7.29
N TYR A 6 -24.26 -19.68 -8.25
CA TYR A 6 -23.57 -19.12 -9.42
C TYR A 6 -24.47 -19.09 -10.67
N SER A 7 -25.77 -19.40 -10.55
CA SER A 7 -26.70 -19.27 -11.67
C SER A 7 -26.96 -17.79 -11.97
N ILE A 8 -27.26 -17.51 -13.25
CA ILE A 8 -27.63 -16.16 -13.70
C ILE A 8 -28.90 -15.70 -12.98
N GLU A 9 -29.83 -16.62 -12.70
CA GLU A 9 -31.07 -16.33 -11.98
C GLU A 9 -30.81 -15.78 -10.58
N ILE A 10 -29.92 -16.42 -9.81
CA ILE A 10 -29.54 -15.96 -8.48
C ILE A 10 -28.77 -14.62 -8.54
N TYR A 11 -27.93 -14.44 -9.56
CA TYR A 11 -27.27 -13.15 -9.79
C TYR A 11 -28.31 -12.03 -10.03
N MET A 12 -29.27 -12.24 -10.92
CA MET A 12 -30.31 -11.25 -11.20
C MET A 12 -31.22 -11.01 -9.99
N GLN A 13 -31.51 -12.04 -9.19
CA GLN A 13 -32.30 -11.89 -7.97
C GLN A 13 -31.56 -11.09 -6.89
N SER A 14 -30.26 -11.34 -6.72
CA SER A 14 -29.44 -10.68 -5.70
C SER A 14 -29.19 -9.19 -5.99
N TYR A 15 -29.02 -8.85 -7.27
CA TYR A 15 -28.81 -7.46 -7.72
C TYR A 15 -30.04 -6.81 -8.34
N GLY A 16 -31.21 -7.46 -8.28
CA GLY A 16 -32.44 -6.95 -8.90
C GLY A 16 -33.05 -5.75 -8.19
N TYR A 17 -32.67 -5.50 -6.94
CA TYR A 17 -33.12 -4.35 -6.17
C TYR A 17 -32.10 -3.21 -6.23
N ASN A 18 -32.53 -2.07 -6.77
CA ASN A 18 -31.72 -0.87 -6.80
C ASN A 18 -31.74 -0.17 -5.45
N ILE A 19 -30.55 0.17 -4.92
CA ILE A 19 -30.42 1.09 -3.79
C ILE A 19 -30.59 2.50 -4.36
N TRP A 20 -31.74 3.10 -4.12
CA TRP A 20 -31.97 4.49 -4.50
C TRP A 20 -31.10 5.43 -3.66
N PRO A 21 -30.52 6.48 -4.27
CA PRO A 21 -29.77 7.47 -3.53
C PRO A 21 -30.69 8.10 -2.48
N VAL A 22 -30.21 8.14 -1.25
CA VAL A 22 -30.90 8.82 -0.16
C VAL A 22 -30.64 10.32 -0.32
N ARG A 23 -31.66 11.15 -0.09
CA ARG A 23 -31.52 12.62 -0.06
C ARG A 23 -30.43 13.04 0.93
N ASP A 24 -29.85 14.22 0.73
CA ASP A 24 -28.85 14.74 1.67
C ASP A 24 -29.36 14.81 3.09
N LYS A 25 -28.44 14.72 4.07
CA LYS A 25 -28.72 14.80 5.51
C LYS A 25 -29.57 16.02 5.90
N ILE A 26 -29.50 17.10 5.14
CA ILE A 26 -30.29 18.34 5.36
C ILE A 26 -31.80 18.06 5.27
N HIS A 27 -32.21 17.12 4.42
CA HIS A 27 -33.60 16.77 4.16
C HIS A 27 -34.13 15.66 5.08
N TRP A 28 -33.29 15.13 5.98
CA TRP A 28 -33.70 14.06 6.88
C TRP A 28 -34.54 14.62 8.02
N GLU A 29 -35.64 13.94 8.33
CA GLU A 29 -36.46 14.27 9.48
C GLU A 29 -35.64 14.05 10.76
N LYS A 30 -35.61 15.07 11.63
CA LYS A 30 -34.95 14.95 12.93
C LYS A 30 -35.82 14.10 13.84
N MET A 31 -35.44 12.84 13.99
CA MET A 31 -36.06 11.93 14.92
C MET A 31 -35.52 12.19 16.34
N ASN A 32 -36.39 12.24 17.34
CA ASN A 32 -36.02 12.29 18.76
C ASN A 32 -35.56 10.89 19.25
N GLY A 33 -34.58 10.32 18.55
CA GLY A 33 -34.01 9.01 18.86
C GLY A 33 -33.07 9.06 20.07
N VAL A 34 -32.67 7.88 20.53
CA VAL A 34 -31.60 7.75 21.53
C VAL A 34 -30.31 8.28 20.91
N ASP A 35 -29.59 9.11 21.67
CA ASP A 35 -28.28 9.60 21.23
C ASP A 35 -27.28 8.42 21.16
N VAL A 36 -26.78 8.16 19.95
CA VAL A 36 -25.85 7.05 19.70
C VAL A 36 -24.45 7.51 20.11
N GLN A 37 -24.04 7.14 21.32
CA GLN A 37 -22.68 7.38 21.78
C GLN A 37 -21.69 6.54 20.98
N ALA A 38 -20.49 7.09 20.77
CA ALA A 38 -19.39 6.32 20.22
C ALA A 38 -19.10 5.09 21.11
N PRO A 39 -18.66 3.96 20.52
CA PRO A 39 -18.19 2.83 21.30
C PRO A 39 -17.07 3.26 22.27
N ILE A 40 -17.09 2.71 23.48
CA ILE A 40 -16.01 2.93 24.44
C ILE A 40 -14.72 2.35 23.87
N TYR A 41 -13.71 3.19 23.68
CA TYR A 41 -12.42 2.75 23.17
C TYR A 41 -11.62 2.04 24.27
N ASP A 42 -11.47 0.72 24.13
CA ASP A 42 -10.51 -0.05 24.91
C ASP A 42 -9.19 -0.18 24.15
N LYS A 43 -8.11 0.37 24.71
CA LYS A 43 -6.77 0.12 24.20
C LYS A 43 -6.43 -1.37 24.35
N LYS A 44 -6.54 -2.13 23.26
CA LYS A 44 -6.02 -3.49 23.22
C LYS A 44 -4.50 -3.43 23.13
N VAL A 45 -3.83 -4.13 24.04
CA VAL A 45 -2.38 -4.34 23.92
C VAL A 45 -2.18 -5.09 22.61
N GLY A 46 -1.42 -4.49 21.69
CA GLY A 46 -1.19 -5.07 20.38
C GLY A 46 -0.51 -6.44 20.47
N ARG A 47 -0.31 -7.07 19.31
CA ARG A 47 0.42 -8.34 19.22
C ARG A 47 1.75 -8.24 19.98
N PRO A 48 2.05 -9.17 20.90
CA PRO A 48 3.37 -9.23 21.52
C PRO A 48 4.46 -9.28 20.44
N ALA A 49 5.55 -8.54 20.66
CA ALA A 49 6.68 -8.56 19.75
C ALA A 49 7.20 -10.01 19.59
N ARG A 50 7.58 -10.39 18.37
CA ARG A 50 8.11 -11.74 18.09
C ARG A 50 9.30 -12.06 19.00
N ASN A 51 10.15 -11.06 19.26
CA ASN A 51 11.24 -11.16 20.21
C ASN A 51 11.02 -10.14 21.33
N ARG A 52 11.27 -10.56 22.58
CA ARG A 52 11.34 -9.66 23.74
C ARG A 52 12.53 -8.70 23.57
N LYS A 53 12.39 -7.46 24.07
CA LYS A 53 13.54 -6.55 24.25
C LYS A 53 14.51 -7.15 25.28
N LYS A 54 15.75 -7.37 24.88
CA LYS A 54 16.82 -7.83 25.77
C LYS A 54 17.28 -6.72 26.71
N ASN A 55 17.68 -7.07 27.93
CA ASN A 55 18.29 -6.13 28.88
C ASN A 55 19.71 -5.74 28.41
N THR A 56 20.23 -4.60 28.89
CA THR A 56 21.57 -4.08 28.53
C THR A 56 22.70 -5.03 28.93
N THR A 57 22.49 -5.87 29.94
CA THR A 57 23.45 -6.87 30.43
C THR A 57 23.40 -8.20 29.67
N GLU A 58 22.37 -8.42 28.83
CA GLU A 58 22.27 -9.66 28.06
C GLU A 58 23.27 -9.62 26.88
N LEU A 59 24.29 -10.49 26.92
CA LEU A 59 25.24 -10.64 25.81
C LEU A 59 24.52 -11.18 24.56
N GLU A 60 24.72 -10.52 23.42
CA GLU A 60 24.30 -11.02 22.11
C GLU A 60 25.06 -12.33 21.82
N GLY A 61 24.43 -13.48 22.13
CA GLY A 61 24.93 -14.81 21.81
C GLY A 61 24.97 -15.08 20.31
N GLY A 62 25.81 -14.35 19.59
CA GLY A 62 26.00 -14.46 18.15
C GLY A 62 27.42 -14.89 17.84
N THR A 63 27.56 -15.92 17.00
CA THR A 63 28.82 -16.37 16.38
C THR A 63 29.44 -15.36 15.41
N LYS A 64 28.90 -14.14 15.34
CA LYS A 64 29.29 -13.12 14.38
C LYS A 64 30.28 -12.16 15.02
N LEU A 65 31.46 -12.07 14.43
CA LEU A 65 32.46 -11.08 14.83
C LEU A 65 31.90 -9.67 14.59
N SER A 66 31.96 -8.83 15.62
CA SER A 66 31.64 -7.42 15.51
C SER A 66 32.62 -6.76 14.54
N LYS A 67 32.11 -5.98 13.59
CA LYS A 67 32.92 -5.24 12.62
C LYS A 67 33.56 -3.97 13.23
N HIS A 68 33.38 -3.77 14.53
CA HIS A 68 33.89 -2.61 15.24
C HIS A 68 35.42 -2.62 15.23
N GLY A 69 36.04 -1.55 14.74
CA GLY A 69 37.50 -1.41 14.63
C GLY A 69 38.13 -1.92 13.32
N VAL A 70 37.35 -2.49 12.38
CA VAL A 70 37.89 -2.93 11.08
C VAL A 70 37.85 -1.78 10.07
N MET A 71 39.00 -1.42 9.50
CA MET A 71 39.09 -0.45 8.41
C MET A 71 38.48 -1.02 7.12
N MET A 72 37.49 -0.32 6.57
CA MET A 72 36.82 -0.70 5.35
C MET A 72 37.50 -0.13 4.12
N HIS A 73 37.71 -0.99 3.12
CA HIS A 73 38.32 -0.62 1.86
C HIS A 73 37.26 -0.65 0.75
N CYS A 74 37.32 0.34 -0.14
CA CYS A 74 36.46 0.43 -1.31
C CYS A 74 36.69 -0.78 -2.21
N SER A 75 35.65 -1.58 -2.48
CA SER A 75 35.78 -2.74 -3.36
C SER A 75 36.05 -2.38 -4.83
N ALA A 76 35.82 -1.12 -5.24
CA ALA A 76 36.05 -0.66 -6.62
C ALA A 76 37.47 -0.13 -6.85
N CYS A 77 38.14 0.39 -5.83
CA CYS A 77 39.46 1.04 -5.99
C CYS A 77 40.48 0.68 -4.89
N GLY A 78 40.10 -0.10 -3.88
CA GLY A 78 40.95 -0.53 -2.77
C GLY A 78 41.20 0.53 -1.68
N SER A 79 40.77 1.79 -1.86
CA SER A 79 41.06 2.86 -0.89
C SER A 79 40.28 2.71 0.42
N SER A 80 40.90 3.02 1.56
CA SER A 80 40.25 3.07 2.88
C SER A 80 39.53 4.40 3.18
N THR A 81 39.69 5.41 2.32
CA THR A 81 39.16 6.77 2.57
C THR A 81 37.67 6.92 2.22
N HIS A 82 37.13 6.02 1.41
CA HIS A 82 35.76 6.08 0.94
C HIS A 82 35.22 4.68 0.67
N ASN A 83 33.89 4.56 0.58
CA ASN A 83 33.24 3.30 0.23
C ASN A 83 32.84 3.31 -1.25
N LYS A 84 32.49 2.12 -1.80
CA LYS A 84 32.11 1.95 -3.22
C LYS A 84 31.09 2.99 -3.72
N ARG A 85 30.12 3.35 -2.87
CA ARG A 85 29.05 4.31 -3.20
C ARG A 85 29.57 5.69 -3.57
N THR A 86 30.62 6.15 -2.91
CA THR A 86 31.22 7.49 -3.12
C THR A 86 32.53 7.38 -3.90
N CYS A 87 32.75 6.26 -4.60
CA CYS A 87 33.93 6.07 -5.41
C CYS A 87 33.75 6.73 -6.77
N HIS A 88 34.62 7.69 -7.10
CA HIS A 88 34.62 8.37 -8.39
C HIS A 88 34.72 7.39 -9.57
N LYS A 89 35.51 6.32 -9.44
CA LYS A 89 35.63 5.28 -10.47
C LYS A 89 34.34 4.47 -10.69
N TYR A 90 33.40 4.54 -9.75
CA TYR A 90 32.13 3.82 -9.79
C TYR A 90 30.96 4.71 -10.25
N SER A 91 31.00 6.02 -9.99
CA SER A 91 29.99 6.97 -10.50
C SER A 91 29.99 7.05 -12.02
N ASP A 92 31.16 7.01 -12.64
CA ASP A 92 31.33 7.22 -14.08
C ASP A 92 30.75 6.06 -14.93
N LYS A 93 30.47 4.90 -14.33
CA LYS A 93 29.90 3.73 -15.01
C LYS A 93 28.36 3.68 -15.01
N ASN A 94 27.69 4.59 -14.31
CA ASN A 94 26.22 4.58 -14.15
C ASN A 94 25.50 5.73 -14.91
N MET A 95 26.21 6.51 -15.74
CA MET A 95 25.61 7.58 -16.57
C MET A 95 25.36 7.13 -18.02
N THR A 96 24.81 5.95 -18.23
CA THR A 96 24.20 5.58 -19.50
C THR A 96 22.87 4.87 -19.21
N ASN A 97 21.78 5.63 -19.17
CA ASN A 97 20.42 5.10 -19.23
C ASN A 97 19.85 5.48 -20.60
N PRO A 98 19.42 4.51 -21.45
CA PRO A 98 18.55 4.81 -22.58
C PRO A 98 17.15 5.18 -22.05
N GLU A 99 16.57 6.20 -22.66
CA GLU A 99 15.28 6.80 -22.31
C GLU A 99 14.14 5.77 -22.45
N GLY A 100 13.30 5.64 -21.42
CA GLY A 100 12.14 4.75 -21.43
C GLY A 100 10.92 5.46 -22.02
N GLU A 101 10.31 4.84 -23.04
CA GLU A 101 9.01 5.23 -23.60
C GLU A 101 7.91 5.13 -22.52
N LEU A 102 7.19 6.23 -22.30
CA LEU A 102 5.84 6.18 -21.73
C LEU A 102 4.90 5.80 -22.88
N GLU A 103 4.36 4.59 -22.87
CA GLU A 103 3.21 4.26 -23.72
C GLU A 103 1.98 5.04 -23.22
N GLU A 104 1.53 6.00 -24.02
CA GLU A 104 0.22 6.64 -23.91
C GLU A 104 -0.84 5.61 -24.34
N TYR A 105 -1.64 5.14 -23.38
CA TYR A 105 -2.64 4.10 -23.63
C TYR A 105 -3.93 4.73 -24.16
N ASP A 106 -4.01 4.91 -25.47
CA ASP A 106 -5.24 5.26 -26.19
C ASP A 106 -6.18 4.04 -26.26
N ASP A 107 -6.82 3.69 -25.14
CA ASP A 107 -7.89 2.68 -25.14
C ASP A 107 -9.23 3.34 -25.56
N PRO A 108 -9.76 3.04 -26.76
CA PRO A 108 -11.02 3.62 -27.26
C PRO A 108 -12.25 3.20 -26.45
N ASN A 109 -12.13 2.23 -25.54
CA ASN A 109 -13.19 1.79 -24.64
C ASN A 109 -13.32 2.70 -23.40
N ILE A 110 -12.20 3.26 -22.92
CA ILE A 110 -12.17 4.22 -21.81
C ILE A 110 -12.79 5.55 -22.24
N LEU A 111 -12.50 6.01 -23.46
CA LEU A 111 -13.10 7.24 -24.00
C LEU A 111 -14.62 7.12 -24.21
N LYS A 112 -15.11 5.93 -24.59
CA LYS A 112 -16.56 5.68 -24.76
C LYS A 112 -17.32 5.69 -23.43
N THR A 113 -16.73 5.15 -22.37
CA THR A 113 -17.38 5.09 -21.06
C THR A 113 -17.49 6.48 -20.41
N LEU A 114 -16.49 7.34 -20.58
CA LEU A 114 -16.55 8.73 -20.11
C LEU A 114 -17.62 9.55 -20.84
N CYS A 115 -17.70 9.42 -22.16
CA CYS A 115 -18.70 10.11 -22.98
C CYS A 115 -20.15 9.70 -22.65
N GLN A 116 -20.35 8.43 -22.27
CA GLN A 116 -21.65 7.91 -21.86
C GLN A 116 -22.11 8.48 -20.50
N LEU A 117 -21.18 8.70 -19.57
CA LEU A 117 -21.46 9.28 -18.25
C LEU A 117 -21.79 10.77 -18.35
N ASP A 118 -21.09 11.51 -19.21
CA ASP A 118 -21.35 12.94 -19.44
C ASP A 118 -22.74 13.20 -20.06
N SER A 119 -23.27 12.24 -20.82
CA SER A 119 -24.61 12.31 -21.41
C SER A 119 -25.76 12.02 -20.42
N ILE A 120 -25.45 11.50 -19.23
CA ILE A 120 -26.44 11.15 -18.19
C ILE A 120 -26.64 12.32 -17.20
N VAL A 121 -25.73 13.30 -17.21
CA VAL A 121 -25.71 14.43 -16.25
C VAL A 121 -26.33 15.72 -16.84
N GLN A 122 -26.98 15.64 -18.01
CA GLN A 122 -27.81 16.71 -18.61
C GLN A 122 -29.29 16.34 -18.60
#